data_AF-A0A522NDK7-F1
#
_entry.id   AF-A0A522NDK7-F1
#
_cell.length_a   1.000
_cell.length_b   1.000
_cell.length_c   1.000
_cell.angle_alpha   90.00
_cell.angle_beta   90.00
_cell.angle_gamma   90.00
#
_symmetry.space_group_name_H-M   'P 1'
#
loop_
_entity.id
_entity.type
_entity.pdbx_description
1 polymer ?
#
loop_
_entity_poly.entity_id
_entity_poly.type
_entity_poly.pdbx_seq_one_letter_code
_entity_poly.pdbx_strand_id
1 'polypeptide(L)'
;MSQGWADRPDDELPARLEEAAASLDPDAARLARDRASALMAFRQSLAEREAEPSRGARWAAWLPARLRGPAAALALATAIVAGGAGLVAAGSGPGQPFYGLRLSIESLTLPPPGTVARFDANVDRLDARLHDVGDASAHGDALGTRDAVAAYDRILAETLVTDGAPEAQLVDLQGLLDQQLGRLQALVATAPAEARPGLERAIAAVEQARGEVGPPEHASPPGTHPPLPSPTPGQQPGPSPSPTRGLSTGPPHTIPPPPPSPSAVAPGRSPGPP
;
A
#
# COMPACT_ATOMS: atom_id res chain seq x y z
N MET A 1 18.34 -14.55 37.80
CA MET A 1 19.43 -14.03 36.96
C MET A 1 19.00 -14.16 35.52
N SER A 2 18.35 -13.13 34.99
CA SER A 2 17.86 -13.06 33.61
C SER A 2 18.56 -11.87 32.98
N GLN A 3 19.61 -12.12 32.19
CA GLN A 3 20.28 -11.08 31.43
C GLN A 3 19.38 -10.62 30.29
N GLY A 4 19.06 -9.33 30.29
CA GLY A 4 18.14 -8.69 29.37
C GLY A 4 18.68 -8.66 27.94
N TRP A 5 17.76 -8.88 27.00
CA TRP A 5 17.99 -8.79 25.55
C TRP A 5 18.11 -7.34 25.03
N ALA A 6 17.97 -6.34 25.92
CA ALA A 6 17.76 -4.94 25.56
C ALA A 6 19.04 -4.08 25.52
N ASP A 7 20.23 -4.66 25.72
CA ASP A 7 21.49 -3.92 25.84
C ASP A 7 22.50 -4.25 24.72
N ARG A 8 22.04 -4.80 23.59
CA ARG A 8 22.91 -4.96 22.42
C ARG A 8 22.90 -3.67 21.59
N PRO A 9 24.07 -3.08 21.28
CA PRO A 9 24.14 -1.88 20.45
C PRO A 9 23.63 -2.20 19.05
N ASP A 10 22.64 -1.43 18.59
CA ASP A 10 22.02 -1.53 17.26
C ASP A 10 22.99 -1.27 16.09
N ASP A 11 24.23 -0.84 16.37
CA ASP A 11 25.25 -0.49 15.39
C ASP A 11 25.88 -1.71 14.66
N GLU A 12 25.72 -2.93 15.17
CA GLU A 12 26.23 -4.14 14.47
C GLU A 12 25.36 -4.57 13.28
N LEU A 13 24.08 -4.23 13.30
CA LEU A 13 23.12 -4.69 12.30
C LEU A 13 23.33 -4.03 10.92
N PRO A 14 23.57 -2.70 10.84
CA PRO A 14 23.95 -2.05 9.58
C PRO A 14 25.24 -2.63 8.98
N ALA A 15 26.28 -2.84 9.80
CA ALA A 15 27.56 -3.39 9.35
C ALA A 15 27.42 -4.82 8.79
N ARG A 16 26.61 -5.67 9.45
CA ARG A 16 26.33 -7.03 8.96
C ARG A 16 25.50 -7.06 7.69
N LEU A 17 24.57 -6.11 7.51
CA LEU A 17 23.81 -5.97 6.27
C LEU A 17 24.69 -5.48 5.12
N GLU A 18 25.62 -4.57 5.40
CA GLU A 18 26.58 -4.05 4.41
C GLU A 18 27.60 -5.14 4.00
N GLU A 19 28.08 -5.95 4.94
CA GLU A 19 28.93 -7.12 4.67
C GLU A 19 28.17 -8.21 3.89
N ALA A 20 26.91 -8.48 4.23
CA ALA A 20 26.07 -9.42 3.50
C ALA A 20 25.80 -8.93 2.06
N ALA A 21 25.53 -7.64 1.88
CA ALA A 21 25.34 -7.02 0.56
C ALA A 21 26.64 -7.04 -0.26
N ALA A 22 27.80 -6.77 0.35
CA ALA A 22 29.10 -6.84 -0.32
C ALA A 22 29.49 -8.28 -0.69
N SER A 23 29.06 -9.28 0.08
CA SER A 23 29.25 -10.70 -0.25
C SER A 23 28.33 -11.21 -1.37
N LEU A 24 27.23 -10.49 -1.62
CA LEU A 24 26.36 -10.67 -2.76
C LEU A 24 26.87 -9.79 -3.92
N ASP A 25 28.05 -10.12 -4.45
CA ASP A 25 28.48 -9.65 -5.78
C ASP A 25 28.14 -10.74 -6.82
N PRO A 26 26.89 -10.81 -7.30
CA PRO A 26 26.53 -11.78 -8.32
C PRO A 26 27.25 -11.42 -9.62
N ASP A 27 28.18 -12.28 -10.04
CA ASP A 27 28.80 -12.25 -11.37
C ASP A 27 27.76 -11.85 -12.44
N ALA A 28 28.00 -10.73 -13.13
CA ALA A 28 27.10 -10.17 -14.12
C ALA A 28 26.74 -11.19 -15.22
N ALA A 29 27.67 -12.10 -15.57
CA ALA A 29 27.43 -13.16 -16.54
C ALA A 29 26.52 -14.27 -16.01
N ARG A 30 26.51 -14.49 -14.69
CA ARG A 30 25.58 -15.42 -14.03
C ARG A 30 24.20 -14.81 -13.93
N LEU A 31 24.09 -13.55 -13.51
CA LEU A 31 22.84 -12.79 -13.52
C LEU A 31 22.19 -12.75 -14.91
N ALA A 32 22.98 -12.52 -15.97
CA ALA A 32 22.47 -12.51 -17.34
C ALA A 32 21.90 -13.87 -17.79
N ARG A 33 22.58 -14.98 -17.43
CA ARG A 33 22.11 -16.35 -17.72
C ARG A 33 20.86 -16.72 -16.93
N ASP A 34 20.81 -16.35 -15.66
CA ASP A 34 19.67 -16.61 -14.78
C ASP A 34 18.45 -15.81 -15.25
N ARG A 35 18.64 -14.54 -15.65
CA ARG A 35 17.61 -13.70 -16.26
C ARG A 35 17.08 -14.29 -17.58
N ALA A 36 17.97 -14.74 -18.48
CA ALA A 36 17.56 -15.34 -19.75
C ALA A 36 16.75 -16.63 -19.54
N SER A 37 17.16 -17.46 -18.58
CA SER A 37 16.47 -18.71 -18.24
C SER A 37 15.09 -18.46 -17.62
N ALA A 38 14.98 -17.48 -16.72
CA ALA A 38 13.71 -17.09 -16.11
C ALA A 38 12.71 -16.55 -17.13
N LEU A 39 13.16 -15.70 -18.07
CA LEU A 39 12.31 -15.16 -19.14
C LEU A 39 11.80 -16.27 -20.08
N MET A 40 12.63 -17.26 -20.42
CA MET A 40 12.21 -18.41 -21.22
C MET A 40 11.16 -19.26 -20.52
N ALA A 41 11.36 -19.58 -19.24
CA ALA A 41 10.39 -20.35 -18.45
C ALA A 41 9.06 -19.60 -18.30
N PHE A 42 9.10 -18.28 -18.09
CA PHE A 42 7.91 -17.46 -18.01
C PHE A 42 7.12 -17.44 -19.33
N ARG A 43 7.79 -17.25 -20.48
CA ARG A 43 7.15 -17.29 -21.81
C ARG A 43 6.50 -18.63 -22.09
N GLN A 44 7.17 -19.72 -21.73
CA GLN A 44 6.59 -21.06 -21.86
C GLN A 44 5.32 -21.21 -21.01
N SER A 45 5.33 -20.71 -19.77
CA SER A 45 4.14 -20.76 -18.91
C SER A 45 2.95 -19.95 -19.44
N LEU A 46 3.21 -18.85 -20.17
CA LEU A 46 2.15 -18.06 -20.82
C LEU A 46 1.57 -18.81 -22.02
N ALA A 47 2.41 -19.40 -22.87
CA ALA A 47 1.97 -20.21 -24.01
C ALA A 47 1.14 -21.43 -23.55
N GLU A 48 1.53 -22.07 -22.45
CA GLU A 48 0.77 -23.17 -21.84
C GLU A 48 -0.59 -22.71 -21.28
N ARG A 49 -0.69 -21.49 -20.76
CA ARG A 49 -1.95 -20.91 -20.25
C ARG A 49 -2.90 -20.47 -21.37
N GLU A 50 -2.37 -19.94 -22.46
CA GLU A 50 -3.16 -19.61 -23.66
C GLU A 50 -3.72 -20.89 -24.31
N ALA A 51 -3.02 -22.02 -24.19
CA ALA A 51 -3.48 -23.31 -24.68
C ALA A 51 -4.58 -23.98 -23.81
N GLU A 52 -4.78 -23.58 -22.55
CA GLU A 52 -5.80 -24.14 -21.65
C GLU A 52 -6.71 -23.05 -21.00
N PRO A 53 -7.74 -22.54 -21.70
CA PRO A 53 -8.55 -21.41 -21.24
C PRO A 53 -9.57 -21.67 -20.11
N SER A 54 -9.52 -22.79 -19.37
CA SER A 54 -10.64 -23.20 -18.48
C SER A 54 -10.29 -23.71 -17.07
N ARG A 55 -9.08 -23.48 -16.53
CA ARG A 55 -8.67 -24.01 -15.20
C ARG A 55 -8.22 -22.97 -14.16
N GLY A 56 -8.87 -21.80 -14.12
CA GLY A 56 -8.48 -20.68 -13.23
C GLY A 56 -8.49 -20.94 -11.70
N ALA A 57 -9.17 -21.99 -11.20
CA ALA A 57 -9.37 -22.16 -9.75
C ALA A 57 -8.62 -23.35 -9.11
N ARG A 58 -7.86 -24.16 -9.86
CA ARG A 58 -7.25 -25.41 -9.35
C ARG A 58 -5.74 -25.42 -9.19
N TRP A 59 -5.04 -24.37 -9.62
CA TRP A 59 -3.57 -24.35 -9.66
C TRP A 59 -2.91 -24.34 -8.27
N ALA A 60 -3.55 -23.74 -7.26
CA ALA A 60 -3.04 -23.74 -5.89
C ALA A 60 -3.00 -25.16 -5.25
N ALA A 61 -3.82 -26.09 -5.77
CA ALA A 61 -3.88 -27.46 -5.27
C ALA A 61 -2.79 -28.39 -5.85
N TRP A 62 -2.09 -27.96 -6.90
CA TRP A 62 -1.06 -28.75 -7.59
C TRP A 62 0.38 -28.33 -7.27
N LEU A 63 0.59 -27.29 -6.48
CA LEU A 63 1.92 -26.98 -5.96
C LEU A 63 2.36 -28.13 -5.03
N PRO A 64 3.40 -28.90 -5.39
CA PRO A 64 3.85 -30.03 -4.59
C PRO A 64 4.17 -29.55 -3.17
N ALA A 65 3.76 -30.31 -2.15
CA ALA A 65 3.96 -29.96 -0.74
C ALA A 65 5.43 -29.64 -0.38
N ARG A 66 6.38 -30.09 -1.21
CA ARG A 66 7.82 -29.82 -1.12
C ARG A 66 8.21 -28.36 -1.39
N LEU A 67 7.37 -27.59 -2.09
CA LEU A 67 7.56 -26.16 -2.33
C LEU A 67 6.91 -25.28 -1.24
N ARG A 68 6.34 -25.87 -0.18
CA ARG A 68 5.79 -25.12 0.97
C ARG A 68 6.83 -24.80 2.04
N GLY A 69 8.09 -25.19 1.83
CA GLY A 69 9.19 -24.91 2.76
C GLY A 69 9.71 -23.47 2.62
N PRO A 70 10.26 -22.89 3.71
CA PRO A 70 10.79 -21.52 3.69
C PRO A 70 11.90 -21.30 2.64
N ALA A 71 12.65 -22.35 2.29
CA ALA A 71 13.66 -22.30 1.23
C ALA A 71 13.07 -22.10 -0.18
N ALA A 72 11.86 -22.59 -0.44
CA ALA A 72 11.19 -22.39 -1.74
C ALA A 72 10.64 -20.97 -1.90
N ALA A 73 10.17 -20.36 -0.80
CA ALA A 73 9.80 -18.95 -0.78
C ALA A 73 11.02 -18.06 -1.03
N LEU A 74 12.17 -18.40 -0.44
CA LEU A 74 13.42 -17.68 -0.68
C LEU A 74 13.84 -17.80 -2.15
N ALA A 75 13.86 -19.01 -2.71
CA ALA A 75 14.22 -19.24 -4.11
C ALA A 75 13.28 -18.55 -5.11
N LEU A 76 11.97 -18.49 -4.80
CA LEU A 76 11.01 -17.74 -5.62
C LEU A 76 11.28 -16.23 -5.54
N ALA A 77 11.57 -15.70 -4.34
CA ALA A 77 11.96 -14.31 -4.17
C ALA A 77 13.27 -14.00 -4.91
N THR A 78 14.28 -14.88 -4.83
CA THR A 78 15.54 -14.71 -5.57
C THR A 78 15.34 -14.80 -7.08
N ALA A 79 14.45 -15.69 -7.55
CA ALA A 79 14.11 -15.81 -8.97
C ALA A 79 13.32 -14.60 -9.50
N ILE A 80 12.46 -13.98 -8.68
CA ILE A 80 11.76 -12.73 -9.03
C ILE A 80 12.76 -11.57 -9.14
N VAL A 81 13.73 -11.50 -8.22
CA VAL A 81 14.77 -10.46 -8.20
C VAL A 81 15.77 -10.65 -9.35
N ALA A 82 16.23 -11.88 -9.62
CA ALA A 82 17.20 -12.17 -10.68
C ALA A 82 16.58 -12.30 -12.09
N GLY A 83 15.30 -12.66 -12.18
CA GLY A 83 14.64 -13.08 -13.42
C GLY A 83 14.08 -11.96 -14.30
N GLY A 84 14.15 -10.69 -13.90
CA GLY A 84 13.63 -9.59 -14.71
C GLY A 84 12.09 -9.55 -14.77
N ALA A 85 11.42 -9.82 -13.64
CA ALA A 85 9.98 -9.61 -13.48
C ALA A 85 9.53 -8.15 -13.71
N GLY A 86 10.49 -7.20 -13.76
CA GLY A 86 10.22 -5.79 -14.04
C GLY A 86 9.53 -5.52 -15.38
N LEU A 87 9.74 -6.33 -16.43
CA LEU A 87 9.16 -6.06 -17.75
C LEU A 87 7.68 -6.46 -17.89
N VAL A 88 7.23 -7.48 -17.16
CA VAL A 88 5.83 -7.95 -17.26
C VAL A 88 4.96 -7.31 -16.18
N ALA A 89 5.51 -7.07 -14.99
CA ALA A 89 4.83 -6.28 -13.97
C ALA A 89 4.65 -4.82 -14.40
N ALA A 90 5.59 -4.24 -15.18
CA ALA A 90 5.44 -2.87 -15.69
C ALA A 90 4.18 -2.70 -16.56
N GLY A 91 3.77 -3.74 -17.28
CA GLY A 91 2.58 -3.72 -18.14
C GLY A 91 1.26 -4.03 -17.42
N SER A 92 1.28 -4.41 -16.14
CA SER A 92 0.04 -4.66 -15.39
C SER A 92 -0.66 -3.35 -15.07
N GLY A 93 -1.70 -3.02 -15.84
CA GLY A 93 -2.59 -1.90 -15.56
C GLY A 93 -3.48 -2.12 -14.33
N PRO A 94 -4.21 -1.09 -13.88
CA PRO A 94 -5.16 -1.20 -12.79
C PRO A 94 -6.17 -2.33 -13.01
N GLY A 95 -6.56 -3.01 -11.94
CA GLY A 95 -7.51 -4.13 -11.99
C GLY A 95 -6.95 -5.43 -12.58
N GLN A 96 -5.73 -5.41 -13.11
CA GLN A 96 -5.04 -6.61 -13.56
C GLN A 96 -4.37 -7.35 -12.39
N PRO A 97 -4.21 -8.68 -12.49
CA PRO A 97 -3.34 -9.40 -11.59
C PRO A 97 -1.94 -8.78 -11.66
N PHE A 98 -1.30 -8.65 -10.49
CA PHE A 98 0.01 -8.02 -10.28
C PHE A 98 0.06 -6.49 -10.28
N TYR A 99 -1.05 -5.76 -10.45
CA TYR A 99 -1.05 -4.29 -10.28
C TYR A 99 -0.49 -3.88 -8.90
N GLY A 100 -0.93 -4.55 -7.82
CA GLY A 100 -0.39 -4.31 -6.48
C GLY A 100 1.10 -4.61 -6.35
N LEU A 101 1.60 -5.66 -7.02
CA LEU A 101 3.03 -5.98 -7.05
C LEU A 101 3.83 -4.91 -7.78
N ARG A 102 3.31 -4.39 -8.89
CA ARG A 102 3.90 -3.25 -9.62
C ARG A 102 4.05 -2.05 -8.68
N LEU A 103 3.00 -1.69 -7.95
CA LEU A 103 3.04 -0.59 -7.00
C LEU A 103 4.06 -0.82 -5.87
N SER A 104 4.19 -2.06 -5.38
CA SER A 104 5.21 -2.39 -4.38
C SER A 104 6.63 -2.24 -4.93
N ILE A 105 6.91 -2.72 -6.14
CA ILE A 105 8.22 -2.55 -6.77
C ILE A 105 8.52 -1.07 -6.97
N GLU A 106 7.56 -0.32 -7.49
CA GLU A 106 7.64 1.13 -7.67
C GLU A 106 8.00 1.82 -6.35
N SER A 107 7.35 1.45 -5.24
CA SER A 107 7.67 2.02 -3.91
C SER A 107 9.08 1.72 -3.40
N LEU A 108 9.63 0.56 -3.75
CA LEU A 108 10.99 0.14 -3.35
C LEU A 108 12.08 0.86 -4.14
N THR A 109 11.75 1.35 -5.33
CA THR A 109 12.69 2.08 -6.20
C THR A 109 12.73 3.58 -5.94
N LEU A 110 11.95 4.07 -4.98
CA LEU A 110 11.85 5.51 -4.76
C LEU A 110 13.04 6.07 -3.99
N PRO A 111 13.36 7.36 -4.20
CA PRO A 111 14.31 8.06 -3.37
C PRO A 111 13.89 8.05 -1.89
N PRO A 112 14.84 8.28 -0.95
CA PRO A 112 14.56 8.32 0.48
C PRO A 112 13.48 9.37 0.84
N PRO A 113 12.62 9.09 1.84
CA PRO A 113 11.60 10.04 2.30
C PRO A 113 12.22 11.36 2.79
N GLY A 114 11.48 12.45 2.65
CA GLY A 114 11.91 13.81 3.04
C GLY A 114 12.91 14.47 2.09
N THR A 115 13.25 13.84 0.96
CA THR A 115 14.13 14.43 -0.07
C THR A 115 13.32 15.10 -1.18
N VAL A 116 13.90 16.14 -1.79
CA VAL A 116 13.30 16.79 -2.98
C VAL A 116 13.05 15.77 -4.10
N ALA A 117 14.02 14.88 -4.35
CA ALA A 117 13.87 13.82 -5.36
C ALA A 117 12.70 12.87 -5.05
N ARG A 118 12.39 12.61 -3.77
CA ARG A 118 11.23 11.80 -3.39
C ARG A 118 9.92 12.57 -3.61
N PHE A 119 9.90 13.87 -3.32
CA PHE A 119 8.75 14.71 -3.63
C PHE A 119 8.45 14.69 -5.13
N ASP A 120 9.45 14.97 -5.97
CA ASP A 120 9.31 14.96 -7.44
C ASP A 120 8.84 13.58 -7.94
N ALA A 121 9.45 12.49 -7.44
CA ALA A 121 9.04 11.15 -7.80
C ALA A 121 7.59 10.84 -7.39
N ASN A 122 7.12 11.34 -6.24
CA ASN A 122 5.73 11.16 -5.84
C ASN A 122 4.77 11.97 -6.74
N VAL A 123 5.14 13.18 -7.16
CA VAL A 123 4.37 13.99 -8.11
C VAL A 123 4.20 13.26 -9.45
N ASP A 124 5.27 12.71 -10.01
CA ASP A 124 5.22 11.91 -11.24
C ASP A 124 4.28 10.70 -11.09
N ARG A 125 4.34 10.03 -9.93
CA ARG A 125 3.47 8.89 -9.64
C ARG A 125 2.00 9.28 -9.52
N LEU A 126 1.67 10.44 -8.93
CA LEU A 126 0.30 10.95 -8.86
C LEU A 126 -0.26 11.15 -10.27
N ASP A 127 0.51 11.77 -11.17
CA ASP A 127 0.12 11.96 -12.57
C ASP A 127 -0.10 10.63 -13.29
N ALA A 128 0.83 9.68 -13.12
CA ALA A 128 0.70 8.34 -13.67
C ALA A 128 -0.53 7.60 -13.13
N ARG A 129 -0.86 7.73 -11.84
CA ARG A 129 -2.09 7.13 -11.29
C ARG A 129 -3.35 7.76 -11.88
N LEU A 130 -3.39 9.08 -12.11
CA LEU A 130 -4.54 9.72 -12.75
C LEU A 130 -4.70 9.30 -14.22
N HIS A 131 -3.59 9.09 -14.93
CA HIS A 131 -3.61 8.51 -16.27
C HIS A 131 -4.25 7.12 -16.25
N ASP A 132 -3.80 6.27 -15.33
CA ASP A 132 -4.34 4.92 -15.10
C ASP A 132 -5.84 4.93 -14.74
N VAL A 133 -6.31 5.90 -13.94
CA VAL A 133 -7.75 6.12 -13.67
C VAL A 133 -8.50 6.45 -14.96
N GLY A 134 -7.95 7.34 -15.78
CA GLY A 134 -8.52 7.75 -17.06
C GLY A 134 -8.64 6.60 -18.04
N ASP A 135 -7.58 5.83 -18.21
CA ASP A 135 -7.56 4.66 -19.08
C ASP A 135 -8.57 3.60 -18.61
N ALA A 136 -8.58 3.24 -17.33
CA ALA A 136 -9.53 2.26 -16.80
C ALA A 136 -10.99 2.74 -16.96
N SER A 137 -11.24 4.03 -16.68
CA SER A 137 -12.56 4.66 -16.84
C SER A 137 -13.04 4.64 -18.28
N ALA A 138 -12.17 4.99 -19.24
CA ALA A 138 -12.48 5.00 -20.67
C ALA A 138 -12.83 3.60 -21.21
N HIS A 139 -12.26 2.54 -20.62
CA HIS A 139 -12.57 1.15 -20.97
C HIS A 139 -13.77 0.57 -20.19
N GLY A 140 -14.40 1.36 -19.30
CA GLY A 140 -15.48 0.89 -18.44
C GLY A 140 -15.02 -0.10 -17.36
N ASP A 141 -13.73 -0.16 -17.06
CA ASP A 141 -13.16 -1.04 -16.03
C ASP A 141 -13.32 -0.39 -14.64
N ALA A 142 -14.46 -0.67 -14.01
CA ALA A 142 -14.76 -0.17 -12.67
C ALA A 142 -13.75 -0.66 -11.61
N LEU A 143 -13.26 -1.90 -11.72
CA LEU A 143 -12.31 -2.46 -10.77
C LEU A 143 -10.95 -1.78 -10.93
N GLY A 144 -10.48 -1.65 -12.17
CA GLY A 144 -9.27 -0.91 -12.48
C GLY A 144 -9.33 0.54 -12.02
N THR A 145 -10.44 1.22 -12.27
CA THR A 145 -10.63 2.61 -11.81
C THR A 145 -10.51 2.71 -10.30
N ARG A 146 -11.16 1.79 -9.55
CA ARG A 146 -11.10 1.76 -8.08
C ARG A 146 -9.68 1.53 -7.56
N ASP A 147 -8.95 0.57 -8.16
CA ASP A 147 -7.57 0.26 -7.76
C ASP A 147 -6.61 1.42 -8.05
N ALA A 148 -6.79 2.10 -9.19
CA ALA A 148 -6.01 3.27 -9.56
C ALA A 148 -6.26 4.45 -8.61
N VAL A 149 -7.52 4.74 -8.27
CA VAL A 149 -7.87 5.79 -7.30
C VAL A 149 -7.32 5.48 -5.92
N ALA A 150 -7.43 4.24 -5.44
CA ALA A 150 -6.89 3.87 -4.13
C ALA A 150 -5.37 4.00 -4.06
N ALA A 151 -4.67 3.79 -5.18
CA ALA A 151 -3.23 4.02 -5.27
C ALA A 151 -2.89 5.52 -5.30
N TYR A 152 -3.68 6.32 -6.02
CA TYR A 152 -3.58 7.78 -6.04
C TYR A 152 -3.71 8.36 -4.62
N ASP A 153 -4.78 7.99 -3.89
CA ASP A 153 -5.03 8.47 -2.52
C ASP A 153 -3.84 8.19 -1.59
N ARG A 154 -3.23 7.00 -1.70
CA ARG A 154 -2.06 6.62 -0.89
C ARG A 154 -0.85 7.49 -1.19
N ILE A 155 -0.55 7.71 -2.47
CA ILE A 155 0.59 8.53 -2.89
C ILE A 155 0.36 9.99 -2.49
N LEU A 156 -0.89 10.48 -2.57
CA LEU A 156 -1.24 11.83 -2.15
C LEU A 156 -0.95 12.01 -0.65
N ALA A 157 -1.42 11.08 0.18
CA ALA A 157 -1.12 11.07 1.60
C ALA A 157 0.39 11.01 1.88
N GLU A 158 1.15 10.17 1.18
CA GLU A 158 2.62 10.11 1.30
C GLU A 158 3.30 11.43 0.91
N THR A 159 2.75 12.16 -0.07
CA THR A 159 3.29 13.44 -0.55
C THR A 159 3.08 14.56 0.46
N LEU A 160 1.93 14.57 1.15
CA LEU A 160 1.60 15.59 2.14
C LEU A 160 2.39 15.47 3.45
N VAL A 161 2.91 14.28 3.77
CA VAL A 161 3.74 14.04 4.98
C VAL A 161 5.18 14.56 4.80
N THR A 162 5.47 15.36 3.77
CA THR A 162 6.83 15.86 3.52
C THR A 162 7.18 16.99 4.48
N ASP A 163 7.68 16.63 5.66
CA ASP A 163 8.26 17.58 6.62
C ASP A 163 9.39 18.38 5.97
N GLY A 164 9.27 19.70 5.98
CA GLY A 164 10.34 20.61 5.54
C GLY A 164 10.44 20.80 4.02
N ALA A 165 9.38 20.55 3.25
CA ALA A 165 9.35 20.95 1.84
C ALA A 165 9.63 22.47 1.71
N PRO A 166 10.55 22.90 0.82
CA PRO A 166 10.78 24.30 0.51
C PRO A 166 9.49 25.01 0.10
N GLU A 167 9.32 26.28 0.49
CA GLU A 167 8.13 27.09 0.17
C GLU A 167 7.81 27.11 -1.34
N ALA A 168 8.85 27.15 -2.19
CA ALA A 168 8.69 27.06 -3.64
C ALA A 168 7.98 25.76 -4.09
N GLN A 169 8.29 24.63 -3.45
CA GLN A 169 7.64 23.35 -3.75
C GLN A 169 6.20 23.30 -3.29
N LEU A 170 5.85 24.01 -2.21
CA LEU A 170 4.46 24.11 -1.77
C LEU A 170 3.61 24.89 -2.78
N VAL A 171 4.16 25.95 -3.37
CA VAL A 171 3.49 26.71 -4.45
C VAL A 171 3.30 25.83 -5.69
N ASP A 172 4.34 25.09 -6.09
CA ASP A 172 4.25 24.17 -7.23
C ASP A 172 3.25 23.03 -6.96
N LEU A 173 3.23 22.48 -5.73
CA LEU A 173 2.28 21.48 -5.29
C LEU A 173 0.84 22.00 -5.36
N GLN A 174 0.60 23.25 -4.94
CA GLN A 174 -0.72 23.85 -5.01
C GLN A 174 -1.22 23.94 -6.46
N GLY A 175 -0.37 24.39 -7.39
CA GLY A 175 -0.69 24.42 -8.82
C GLY A 175 -0.98 23.03 -9.40
N LEU A 176 -0.22 22.02 -8.97
CA LEU A 176 -0.46 20.61 -9.33
C LEU A 176 -1.82 20.12 -8.81
N LEU A 177 -2.13 20.36 -7.54
CA LEU A 177 -3.40 19.93 -6.94
C LEU A 177 -4.61 20.58 -7.62
N ASP A 178 -4.51 21.86 -8.00
CA ASP A 178 -5.53 22.56 -8.80
C ASP A 178 -5.78 21.85 -10.14
N GLN A 179 -4.70 21.48 -10.84
CA GLN A 179 -4.78 20.75 -12.10
C GLN A 179 -5.40 19.36 -11.91
N GLN A 180 -4.98 18.63 -10.88
CA GLN A 180 -5.46 17.28 -10.58
C GLN A 180 -6.95 17.28 -10.22
N LEU A 181 -7.41 18.27 -9.45
CA LEU A 181 -8.82 18.46 -9.13
C LEU A 181 -9.68 18.61 -10.39
N GLY A 182 -9.24 19.45 -11.33
CA GLY A 182 -9.94 19.62 -12.61
C GLY A 182 -10.02 18.32 -13.42
N ARG A 183 -8.95 17.51 -13.44
CA ARG A 183 -8.95 16.20 -14.11
C ARG A 183 -9.86 15.19 -13.42
N LEU A 184 -9.83 15.10 -12.09
CA LEU A 184 -10.72 14.20 -11.33
C LEU A 184 -12.19 14.54 -11.56
N GLN A 185 -12.54 15.83 -11.55
CA GLN A 185 -13.90 16.30 -11.85
C GLN A 185 -14.34 15.91 -13.27
N ALA A 186 -13.44 16.02 -14.26
CA ALA A 186 -13.71 15.56 -15.62
C ALA A 186 -13.93 14.04 -15.68
N LEU A 187 -13.14 13.26 -14.93
CA LEU A 187 -13.25 11.80 -14.87
C LEU A 187 -14.56 11.32 -14.24
N VAL A 188 -15.11 12.04 -13.24
CA VAL A 188 -16.41 11.70 -12.65
C VAL A 188 -17.54 11.69 -13.70
N ALA A 189 -17.47 12.57 -14.71
CA ALA A 189 -18.49 12.65 -15.76
C ALA A 189 -18.51 11.42 -16.68
N THR A 190 -17.36 10.75 -16.86
CA THR A 190 -17.23 9.57 -17.73
C THR A 190 -17.12 8.25 -16.97
N ALA A 191 -16.96 8.30 -15.64
CA ALA A 191 -16.70 7.11 -14.84
C ALA A 191 -17.90 6.16 -14.71
N PRO A 192 -17.64 4.83 -14.67
CA PRO A 192 -18.62 3.84 -14.26
C PRO A 192 -19.24 4.17 -12.90
N ALA A 193 -20.53 3.85 -12.71
CA ALA A 193 -21.26 4.21 -11.50
C ALA A 193 -20.60 3.65 -10.23
N GLU A 194 -20.01 2.46 -10.32
CA GLU A 194 -19.32 1.74 -9.26
C GLU A 194 -18.03 2.46 -8.81
N ALA A 195 -17.41 3.25 -9.68
CA ALA A 195 -16.16 3.95 -9.41
C ALA A 195 -16.36 5.38 -8.87
N ARG A 196 -17.54 5.98 -9.07
CA ARG A 196 -17.83 7.36 -8.66
C ARG A 196 -17.56 7.65 -7.18
N PRO A 197 -17.97 6.79 -6.21
CA PRO A 197 -17.67 7.05 -4.80
C PRO A 197 -16.17 7.03 -4.49
N GLY A 198 -15.35 6.35 -5.31
CA GLY A 198 -13.90 6.43 -5.21
C GLY A 198 -13.38 7.80 -5.64
N LEU A 199 -13.78 8.24 -6.83
CA LEU A 199 -13.38 9.53 -7.40
C LEU A 199 -13.83 10.73 -6.55
N GLU A 200 -15.05 10.69 -6.01
CA GLU A 200 -15.56 11.74 -5.12
C GLU A 200 -14.74 11.85 -3.83
N ARG A 201 -14.26 10.72 -3.28
CA ARG A 201 -13.35 10.72 -2.13
C ARG A 201 -11.98 11.28 -2.48
N ALA A 202 -11.45 10.95 -3.67
CA ALA A 202 -10.18 11.51 -4.14
C ALA A 202 -10.29 13.03 -4.35
N ILE A 203 -11.42 13.52 -4.89
CA ILE A 203 -11.71 14.96 -5.00
C ILE A 203 -11.69 15.62 -3.61
N ALA A 204 -12.42 15.05 -2.64
CA ALA A 204 -12.45 15.59 -1.28
C ALA A 204 -11.05 15.57 -0.63
N ALA A 205 -10.24 14.54 -0.87
CA ALA A 205 -8.87 14.45 -0.38
C ALA A 205 -7.97 15.53 -0.98
N VAL A 206 -8.10 15.82 -2.29
CA VAL A 206 -7.36 16.91 -2.96
C VAL A 206 -7.81 18.27 -2.44
N GLU A 207 -9.11 18.49 -2.23
CA GLU A 207 -9.61 19.73 -1.66
C GLU A 207 -9.08 19.96 -0.24
N GLN A 208 -9.04 18.92 0.58
CA GLN A 208 -8.42 18.98 1.91
C GLN A 208 -6.92 19.29 1.80
N ALA A 209 -6.19 18.58 0.93
CA ALA A 209 -4.77 18.80 0.69
C ALA A 209 -4.45 20.24 0.27
N ARG A 210 -5.29 20.85 -0.57
CA ARG A 210 -5.18 22.27 -0.97
C ARG A 210 -5.32 23.21 0.22
N GLY A 211 -6.23 22.91 1.14
CA GLY A 211 -6.40 23.67 2.38
C GLY A 211 -5.20 23.57 3.33
N GLU A 212 -4.53 22.42 3.34
CA GLU A 212 -3.33 22.20 4.16
C GLU A 212 -2.06 22.84 3.57
N VAL A 213 -1.94 22.86 2.24
CA VAL A 213 -0.76 23.39 1.51
C VAL A 213 -0.84 24.90 1.25
N GLY A 214 -2.05 25.48 1.26
CA GLY A 214 -2.25 26.90 0.99
C GLY A 214 -1.40 27.79 1.90
N PRO A 215 -1.03 29.01 1.44
CA PRO A 215 -0.30 29.97 2.26
C PRO A 215 -1.04 30.07 3.59
N PRO A 216 -0.34 30.04 4.74
CA PRO A 216 -0.99 30.11 6.04
C PRO A 216 -1.83 31.38 6.05
N GLU A 217 -3.13 31.21 5.77
CA GLU A 217 -4.08 32.30 5.59
C GLU A 217 -3.96 33.09 6.85
N HIS A 218 -3.35 34.28 6.73
CA HIS A 218 -2.77 35.07 7.82
C HIS A 218 -3.41 34.67 9.12
N ALA A 219 -2.78 33.71 9.82
CA ALA A 219 -3.37 33.11 11.00
C ALA A 219 -3.74 34.31 11.85
N SER A 220 -5.05 34.59 11.94
CA SER A 220 -5.52 35.91 12.34
C SER A 220 -4.77 36.20 13.63
N PRO A 221 -3.91 37.24 13.67
CA PRO A 221 -2.87 37.37 14.67
C PRO A 221 -3.51 37.08 15.99
N PRO A 222 -3.04 36.07 16.75
CA PRO A 222 -3.80 35.34 17.76
C PRO A 222 -4.71 36.33 18.44
N GLY A 223 -5.98 36.30 18.02
CA GLY A 223 -6.90 37.40 18.24
C GLY A 223 -6.74 37.81 19.68
N THR A 224 -6.32 39.06 19.89
CA THR A 224 -6.31 39.64 21.23
C THR A 224 -7.73 39.42 21.72
N HIS A 225 -7.94 38.37 22.51
CA HIS A 225 -9.26 38.04 23.00
C HIS A 225 -9.72 39.34 23.65
N PRO A 226 -10.82 39.97 23.19
CA PRO A 226 -11.38 41.07 23.93
C PRO A 226 -11.48 40.57 25.37
N PRO A 227 -10.96 41.32 26.35
CA PRO A 227 -10.86 40.85 27.72
C PRO A 227 -12.19 40.22 28.09
N LEU A 228 -12.17 38.95 28.50
CA LEU A 228 -13.38 38.28 28.94
C LEU A 228 -14.05 39.22 29.95
N PRO A 229 -15.35 39.54 29.81
CA PRO A 229 -16.04 40.28 30.84
C PRO A 229 -15.82 39.53 32.15
N SER A 230 -15.25 40.25 33.12
CA SER A 230 -14.98 39.70 34.45
C SER A 230 -16.22 38.94 34.94
N PRO A 231 -16.07 37.71 35.46
CA PRO A 231 -17.20 36.96 35.96
C PRO A 231 -17.89 37.79 37.04
N THR A 232 -19.13 38.19 36.79
CA THR A 232 -19.99 38.85 37.77
C THR A 232 -20.04 37.95 39.02
N PRO A 233 -19.62 38.44 40.21
CA PRO A 233 -19.74 37.69 41.44
C PRO A 233 -21.24 37.50 41.75
N GLY A 234 -21.76 36.28 41.61
CA GLY A 234 -23.14 35.99 42.01
C GLY A 234 -23.83 34.77 41.39
N GLN A 235 -23.30 34.16 40.33
CA GLN A 235 -23.90 32.92 39.80
C GLN A 235 -23.32 31.68 40.49
N GLN A 236 -24.02 31.27 41.54
CA GLN A 236 -23.89 30.00 42.22
C GLN A 236 -24.11 28.86 41.21
N PRO A 237 -23.17 27.90 41.05
CA PRO A 237 -23.32 26.79 40.13
C PRO A 237 -24.52 25.92 40.55
N GLY A 238 -25.50 25.78 39.66
CA GLY A 238 -26.56 24.78 39.82
C GLY A 238 -25.97 23.37 39.79
N PRO A 239 -26.59 22.41 40.50
CA PRO A 239 -26.10 21.03 40.56
C PRO A 239 -26.09 20.39 39.17
N SER A 240 -24.93 19.84 38.79
CA SER A 240 -24.76 19.03 37.59
C SER A 240 -25.82 17.92 37.51
N PRO A 241 -26.51 17.75 36.37
CA PRO A 241 -27.28 16.53 36.13
C PRO A 241 -26.32 15.35 36.00
N SER A 242 -26.45 14.39 36.91
CA SER A 242 -25.76 13.12 36.88
C SER A 242 -25.93 12.42 35.53
N PRO A 243 -24.88 11.79 34.97
CA PRO A 243 -25.02 10.99 33.76
C PRO A 243 -25.89 9.76 34.06
N THR A 244 -27.07 9.72 33.44
CA THR A 244 -27.94 8.55 33.42
C THR A 244 -27.21 7.40 32.74
N ARG A 245 -26.74 6.47 33.57
CA ARG A 245 -26.13 5.20 33.18
C ARG A 245 -27.20 4.32 32.56
N GLY A 246 -27.36 4.40 31.24
CA GLY A 246 -28.22 3.50 30.48
C GLY A 246 -27.69 2.07 30.57
N LEU A 247 -28.34 1.23 31.38
CA LEU A 247 -28.21 -0.22 31.31
C LEU A 247 -28.76 -0.69 29.95
N SER A 248 -27.88 -0.94 28.99
CA SER A 248 -28.22 -1.74 27.82
C SER A 248 -28.03 -3.21 28.18
N THR A 249 -29.13 -3.87 28.54
CA THR A 249 -29.22 -5.33 28.60
C THR A 249 -29.27 -5.88 27.18
N GLY A 250 -28.10 -6.02 26.56
CA GLY A 250 -27.95 -6.81 25.34
C GLY A 250 -28.12 -8.30 25.66
N PRO A 251 -28.74 -9.10 24.77
CA PRO A 251 -28.89 -10.54 24.96
C PRO A 251 -27.51 -11.23 25.03
N PRO A 252 -27.40 -12.34 25.78
CA PRO A 252 -26.13 -13.04 25.95
C PRO A 252 -25.62 -13.54 24.60
N HIS A 253 -24.47 -13.00 24.17
CA HIS A 253 -23.70 -13.57 23.07
C HIS A 253 -23.29 -15.00 23.46
N THR A 254 -23.93 -15.98 22.84
CA THR A 254 -23.55 -17.38 22.92
C THR A 254 -22.24 -17.53 22.17
N ILE A 255 -21.14 -17.68 22.90
CA ILE A 255 -19.84 -18.01 22.33
C ILE A 255 -19.98 -19.42 21.72
N PRO A 256 -19.81 -19.60 20.39
CA PRO A 256 -19.84 -20.92 19.80
C PRO A 256 -18.70 -21.78 20.37
N PRO A 257 -18.94 -23.08 20.63
CA PRO A 257 -17.91 -23.96 21.14
C PRO A 257 -16.72 -24.02 20.16
N PRO A 258 -15.48 -24.17 20.67
CA PRO A 258 -14.32 -24.32 19.82
C PRO A 258 -14.48 -25.55 18.90
N PRO A 259 -13.99 -25.48 17.66
CA PRO A 259 -14.03 -26.62 16.75
C PRO A 259 -13.31 -27.82 17.37
N PRO A 260 -13.77 -29.06 17.13
CA PRO A 260 -13.11 -30.25 17.63
C PRO A 260 -11.68 -30.32 17.10
N SER A 261 -10.73 -30.55 18.02
CA SER A 261 -9.33 -30.78 17.68
C SER A 261 -9.21 -31.89 16.65
N PRO A 262 -8.44 -31.72 15.56
CA PRO A 262 -8.22 -32.78 14.59
C PRO A 262 -7.57 -33.97 15.28
N SER A 263 -8.28 -35.10 15.29
CA SER A 263 -7.75 -36.36 15.79
C SER A 263 -6.45 -36.69 15.04
N ALA A 264 -5.39 -36.91 15.82
CA ALA A 264 -4.11 -37.37 15.31
C ALA A 264 -4.30 -38.69 14.55
N VAL A 265 -4.20 -38.63 13.22
CA VAL A 265 -4.12 -39.80 12.37
C VAL A 265 -2.83 -40.53 12.71
N ALA A 266 -2.96 -41.77 13.21
CA ALA A 266 -1.84 -42.64 13.48
C ALA A 266 -1.05 -42.92 12.19
N PRO A 267 0.29 -42.89 12.22
CA PRO A 267 1.10 -43.21 11.05
C PRO A 267 0.89 -44.69 10.67
N GLY A 268 0.31 -44.90 9.49
CA GLY A 268 0.17 -46.21 8.88
C GLY A 268 1.54 -46.85 8.64
N ARG A 269 1.69 -48.08 9.14
CA ARG A 269 2.83 -48.97 8.87
C ARG A 269 2.94 -49.25 7.37
N SER A 270 4.06 -48.88 6.76
CA SER A 270 4.43 -49.36 5.43
C SER A 270 4.67 -50.87 5.46
N PRO A 271 4.11 -51.64 4.51
CA PRO A 271 4.55 -53.01 4.25
C PRO A 271 5.91 -52.98 3.54
N GLY A 272 6.85 -53.80 4.03
CA GLY A 272 8.17 -53.96 3.44
C GLY A 272 8.13 -54.66 2.07
N PRO A 273 9.14 -54.45 1.22
CA PRO A 273 9.25 -55.09 -0.09
C PRO A 273 9.66 -56.57 0.02
N PRO A 274 9.33 -57.39 -1.01
CA PRO A 274 9.71 -58.80 -1.11
C PRO A 274 11.21 -59.02 -1.38
#